data_AF-A6DLP7-F1
#
_entry.id   AF-A6DLP7-F1
#
_cell.length_a   1.000
_cell.length_b   1.000
_cell.length_c   1.000
_cell.angle_alpha   90.00
_cell.angle_beta   90.00
_cell.angle_gamma   90.00
#
_symmetry.space_group_name_H-M   'P 1'
#
loop_
_entity.id
_entity.type
_entity.pdbx_description
1 polymer ?
#
loop_
_entity_poly.entity_id
_entity_poly.type
_entity_poly.pdbx_seq_one_letter_code
_entity_poly.pdbx_strand_id
1 'polypeptide(L)'
;MIKCECLKGEKRLVLFSGGADSMALLHLMQSLGELDIVLHFNHNLRGDDSKQDEQFCRNYCEDNGLELIVVNLDLDKERHANEGDEQLARRLRLQFLEDHYCGWNIYLAHHLDDVKESFFMRAMRGANSSGLCALRRERKLGTLTLIRPLLDYSREQLRSYLKENNLTWREDSSNQDADYCDRNYVRNELMPKLSRLGKGLQHTLKHIAEDDDYLQSAAEKELMQGFTSKLFLNLHAALKARVLRFFLENQGLAYVPTQASINRLLKECQNLPEAFKDFPLGEGVELRLWNNGEISVPPIYQEVEWNWQRQKSIEFSGYRFFISSSQEVENFSLSDLPKKLTLRTPQKGDKMQILGQKKKTLLSKLFSDAKLEHQQRCSFPLICSSEEIIYLPGLRRGDFASVKEGQDFVGISYEQI
;
A
#
# COMPACT_ATOMS: atom_id res chain seq x y z
N MET A 1 0.65 -32.96 18.64
CA MET A 1 0.23 -32.68 17.24
C MET A 1 -0.41 -31.30 17.19
N ILE A 2 0.29 -30.32 16.64
CA ILE A 2 -0.22 -28.97 16.36
C ILE A 2 -1.10 -29.10 15.10
N LYS A 3 -2.41 -28.84 15.21
CA LYS A 3 -3.32 -28.82 14.06
C LYS A 3 -3.67 -27.35 13.77
N CYS A 4 -3.20 -26.77 12.65
CA CYS A 4 -3.70 -25.47 12.18
C CYS A 4 -4.68 -25.68 11.03
N GLU A 5 -5.91 -25.21 11.18
CA GLU A 5 -6.94 -25.25 10.13
C GLU A 5 -6.69 -24.19 9.02
N CYS A 6 -5.68 -23.35 9.21
CA CYS A 6 -5.36 -22.16 8.44
C CYS A 6 -4.57 -22.41 7.13
N LEU A 7 -4.38 -23.68 6.73
CA LEU A 7 -3.39 -24.09 5.74
C LEU A 7 -3.92 -24.25 4.30
N LYS A 8 -5.18 -23.89 4.01
CA LYS A 8 -5.78 -24.07 2.67
C LYS A 8 -5.36 -22.94 1.71
N GLY A 9 -4.61 -23.27 0.66
CA GLY A 9 -4.26 -22.39 -0.46
C GLY A 9 -3.39 -23.11 -1.50
N GLU A 10 -3.38 -22.64 -2.74
CA GLU A 10 -2.77 -23.39 -3.86
C GLU A 10 -1.24 -23.25 -3.97
N LYS A 11 -0.64 -22.16 -3.47
CA LYS A 11 0.82 -21.97 -3.44
C LYS A 11 1.30 -21.39 -2.11
N ARG A 12 2.26 -22.06 -1.47
CA ARG A 12 2.71 -21.83 -0.09
C ARG A 12 4.21 -21.57 -0.04
N LEU A 13 4.59 -20.42 0.52
CA LEU A 13 5.97 -19.99 0.69
C LEU A 13 6.29 -19.78 2.17
N VAL A 14 7.40 -20.34 2.66
CA VAL A 14 7.86 -20.14 4.05
C VAL A 14 9.05 -19.19 4.07
N LEU A 15 8.99 -18.17 4.94
CA LEU A 15 10.19 -17.38 5.26
C LEU A 15 11.03 -18.11 6.30
N PHE A 16 12.26 -18.43 5.91
CA PHE A 16 13.17 -19.23 6.72
C PHE A 16 14.47 -18.48 7.00
N SER A 17 14.80 -18.29 8.27
CA SER A 17 16.01 -17.57 8.71
C SER A 17 17.07 -18.50 9.31
N GLY A 18 16.80 -19.80 9.48
CA GLY A 18 17.69 -20.72 10.19
C GLY A 18 17.53 -20.71 11.72
N GLY A 19 16.74 -19.77 12.25
CA GLY A 19 16.42 -19.67 13.67
C GLY A 19 15.45 -20.73 14.16
N ALA A 20 15.41 -20.97 15.48
CA ALA A 20 14.54 -21.96 16.13
C ALA A 20 13.07 -21.88 15.67
N ASP A 21 12.47 -20.68 15.69
CA ASP A 21 11.05 -20.52 15.37
C ASP A 21 10.77 -20.85 13.88
N SER A 22 11.67 -20.40 12.99
CA SER A 22 11.57 -20.67 11.55
C SER A 22 11.81 -22.14 11.19
N MET A 23 12.69 -22.83 11.93
CA MET A 23 12.89 -24.28 11.82
C MET A 23 11.64 -25.05 12.25
N ALA A 24 11.02 -24.64 13.36
CA ALA A 24 9.81 -25.28 13.85
C ALA A 24 8.67 -25.12 12.83
N LEU A 25 8.51 -23.93 12.23
CA LEU A 25 7.53 -23.69 11.17
C LEU A 25 7.79 -24.55 9.94
N LEU A 26 9.05 -24.56 9.46
CA LEU A 26 9.45 -25.27 8.25
C LEU A 26 9.18 -26.78 8.38
N HIS A 27 9.63 -27.39 9.47
CA HIS A 27 9.41 -28.81 9.74
C HIS A 27 7.91 -29.16 9.84
N LEU A 28 7.12 -28.29 10.47
CA LEU A 28 5.68 -28.50 10.60
C LEU A 28 4.99 -28.46 9.24
N MET A 29 5.33 -27.49 8.38
CA MET A 29 4.79 -27.41 7.02
C MET A 29 5.26 -28.55 6.11
N GLN A 30 6.51 -28.98 6.25
CA GLN A 30 7.03 -30.16 5.56
C GLN A 30 6.25 -31.42 5.95
N SER A 31 5.98 -31.63 7.24
CA SER A 31 5.25 -32.81 7.72
C SER A 31 3.82 -32.90 7.20
N LEU A 32 3.26 -31.78 6.74
CA LEU A 32 1.93 -31.70 6.15
C LEU A 32 1.93 -31.94 4.63
N GLY A 33 3.10 -31.94 3.99
CA GLY A 33 3.24 -32.16 2.54
C GLY A 33 2.73 -30.99 1.69
N GLU A 34 2.71 -29.78 2.26
CA GLU A 34 1.97 -28.64 1.73
C GLU A 34 2.86 -27.48 1.28
N LEU A 35 4.18 -27.64 1.29
CA LEU A 35 5.15 -26.57 1.05
C LEU A 35 5.68 -26.58 -0.39
N ASP A 36 5.58 -25.44 -1.08
CA ASP A 36 6.13 -25.28 -2.44
C ASP A 36 7.56 -24.73 -2.41
N ILE A 37 7.77 -23.60 -1.70
CA ILE A 37 9.05 -22.87 -1.72
C ILE A 37 9.47 -22.42 -0.32
N VAL A 38 10.77 -22.49 -0.06
CA VAL A 38 11.41 -21.87 1.09
C VAL A 38 12.18 -20.63 0.62
N LEU A 39 11.97 -19.49 1.28
CA LEU A 39 12.65 -18.24 0.97
C LEU A 39 13.51 -17.79 2.16
N HIS A 40 14.81 -17.60 1.90
CA HIS A 40 15.75 -17.03 2.87
C HIS A 40 16.16 -15.63 2.43
N PHE A 41 16.02 -14.65 3.32
CA PHE A 41 16.51 -13.30 3.10
C PHE A 41 17.85 -13.13 3.81
N ASN A 42 18.90 -12.92 3.03
CA ASN A 42 20.22 -12.58 3.54
C ASN A 42 20.39 -11.05 3.50
N HIS A 43 20.59 -10.46 4.68
CA HIS A 43 20.69 -9.01 4.85
C HIS A 43 22.13 -8.49 4.66
N ASN A 44 23.12 -9.36 4.44
CA ASN A 44 24.56 -9.03 4.27
C ASN A 44 25.20 -8.16 5.37
N LEU A 45 24.50 -7.89 6.48
CA LEU A 45 24.95 -7.01 7.56
C LEU A 45 26.13 -7.59 8.37
N ARG A 46 26.34 -8.91 8.35
CA ARG A 46 27.24 -9.61 9.30
C ARG A 46 28.26 -10.56 8.66
N GLY A 47 28.63 -10.32 7.41
CA GLY A 47 29.76 -11.00 6.75
C GLY A 47 29.70 -12.53 6.84
N ASP A 48 30.53 -13.13 7.70
CA ASP A 48 30.71 -14.58 7.80
C ASP A 48 29.58 -15.32 8.54
N ASP A 49 28.89 -14.68 9.50
CA ASP A 49 27.75 -15.31 10.20
C ASP A 49 26.56 -15.51 9.24
N SER A 50 26.30 -14.50 8.40
CA SER A 50 25.25 -14.54 7.37
C SER A 50 25.50 -15.62 6.32
N LYS A 51 26.77 -15.86 5.94
CA LYS A 51 27.13 -16.96 5.03
C LYS A 51 26.91 -18.34 5.67
N GLN A 52 27.20 -18.46 6.97
CA GLN A 52 26.96 -19.71 7.68
C GLN A 52 25.46 -19.97 7.88
N ASP A 53 24.64 -18.93 8.07
CA ASP A 53 23.18 -19.05 8.15
C ASP A 53 22.61 -19.51 6.81
N GLU A 54 23.08 -18.91 5.73
CA GLU A 54 22.72 -19.32 4.38
C GLU A 54 23.12 -20.78 4.11
N GLN A 55 24.35 -21.18 4.48
CA GLN A 55 24.82 -22.55 4.27
C GLN A 55 24.02 -23.56 5.10
N PHE A 56 23.69 -23.22 6.35
CA PHE A 56 22.82 -24.05 7.19
C PHE A 56 21.44 -24.22 6.53
N CYS A 57 20.88 -23.13 6.01
CA CYS A 57 19.58 -23.19 5.33
C CYS A 57 19.63 -24.05 4.06
N ARG A 58 20.70 -23.91 3.26
CA ARG A 58 20.94 -24.71 2.04
C ARG A 58 21.03 -26.19 2.37
N ASN A 59 21.88 -26.56 3.32
CA ASN A 59 22.07 -27.95 3.72
C ASN A 59 20.75 -28.57 4.18
N TYR A 60 20.00 -27.88 5.06
CA TYR A 60 18.72 -28.40 5.54
C TYR A 60 17.70 -28.59 4.41
N CYS A 61 17.62 -27.65 3.47
CA CYS A 61 16.67 -27.77 2.36
C CYS A 61 17.08 -28.87 1.37
N GLU A 62 18.37 -29.01 1.06
CA GLU A 62 18.90 -30.08 0.21
C GLU A 62 18.65 -31.47 0.82
N ASP A 63 18.94 -31.65 2.11
CA ASP A 63 18.72 -32.91 2.84
C ASP A 63 17.24 -33.32 2.87
N ASN A 64 16.32 -32.36 2.77
CA ASN A 64 14.88 -32.56 2.86
C ASN A 64 14.16 -32.45 1.50
N GLY A 65 14.88 -32.24 0.40
CA GLY A 65 14.30 -32.13 -0.95
C GLY A 65 13.41 -30.89 -1.14
N LEU A 66 13.72 -29.79 -0.45
CA LEU A 66 12.97 -28.53 -0.48
C LEU A 66 13.61 -27.52 -1.42
N GLU A 67 12.80 -26.81 -2.21
CA GLU A 67 13.27 -25.72 -3.07
C GLU A 67 13.58 -24.47 -2.23
N LEU A 68 14.87 -24.11 -2.12
CA LEU A 68 15.32 -22.92 -1.41
C LEU A 68 15.71 -21.80 -2.38
N ILE A 69 15.06 -20.65 -2.24
CA ILE A 69 15.42 -19.40 -2.90
C ILE A 69 16.11 -18.49 -1.88
N VAL A 70 17.31 -18.02 -2.21
CA VAL A 70 18.06 -17.07 -1.39
C VAL A 70 18.03 -15.70 -2.05
N VAL A 71 17.60 -14.70 -1.30
CA VAL A 71 17.50 -13.31 -1.77
C VAL A 71 18.43 -12.45 -0.94
N ASN A 72 19.38 -11.80 -1.62
CA ASN A 72 20.29 -10.85 -1.01
C ASN A 72 19.69 -9.45 -1.07
N LEU A 73 19.44 -8.84 0.10
CA LEU A 73 18.95 -7.47 0.21
C LEU A 73 20.11 -6.52 0.49
N ASP A 74 20.37 -5.61 -0.43
CA ASP A 74 21.40 -4.56 -0.30
C ASP A 74 20.80 -3.33 0.40
N LEU A 75 21.02 -3.21 1.71
CA LEU A 75 20.41 -2.16 2.54
C LEU A 75 21.03 -0.77 2.32
N ASP A 76 22.23 -0.68 1.73
CA ASP A 76 22.95 0.60 1.60
C ASP A 76 22.42 1.48 0.45
N LYS A 77 21.79 0.88 -0.58
CA LYS A 77 21.33 1.60 -1.77
C LYS A 77 19.92 2.22 -1.64
N GLU A 78 19.09 1.69 -0.74
CA GLU A 78 17.64 1.97 -0.67
C GLU A 78 17.22 2.71 0.62
N ARG A 79 18.19 3.23 1.39
CA ARG A 79 17.95 3.89 2.67
C ARG A 79 17.34 5.29 2.48
N HIS A 80 16.16 5.51 3.07
CA HIS A 80 15.60 6.86 3.23
C HIS A 80 16.15 7.54 4.50
N ALA A 81 16.15 8.87 4.53
CA ALA A 81 16.52 9.63 5.72
C ALA A 81 15.58 9.27 6.90
N ASN A 82 16.15 8.86 8.03
CA ASN A 82 15.48 8.45 9.28
C ASN A 82 14.83 7.04 9.32
N GLU A 83 15.13 6.14 8.37
CA GLU A 83 14.67 4.74 8.45
C GLU A 83 15.72 3.85 9.14
N GLY A 84 15.32 3.12 10.19
CA GLY A 84 16.18 2.15 10.87
C GLY A 84 16.34 0.85 10.07
N ASP A 85 17.45 0.15 10.25
CA ASP A 85 17.87 -0.99 9.42
C ASP A 85 16.83 -2.12 9.34
N GLU A 86 16.12 -2.43 10.44
CA GLU A 86 15.05 -3.46 10.42
C GLU A 86 13.77 -2.97 9.72
N GLN A 87 13.44 -1.68 9.79
CA GLN A 87 12.28 -1.13 9.08
C GLN A 87 12.52 -1.16 7.57
N LEU A 88 13.73 -0.77 7.16
CA LEU A 88 14.21 -0.87 5.79
C LEU A 88 14.20 -2.32 5.31
N ALA A 89 14.80 -3.25 6.08
CA ALA A 89 14.81 -4.66 5.76
C ALA A 89 13.39 -5.26 5.70
N ARG A 90 12.46 -4.82 6.54
CA ARG A 90 11.05 -5.23 6.49
C ARG A 90 10.37 -4.70 5.22
N ARG A 91 10.58 -3.43 4.88
CA ARG A 91 10.00 -2.80 3.68
C ARG A 91 10.48 -3.50 2.41
N LEU A 92 11.79 -3.70 2.26
CA LEU A 92 12.37 -4.37 1.09
C LEU A 92 11.92 -5.82 0.98
N ARG A 93 11.82 -6.56 2.09
CA ARG A 93 11.25 -7.92 2.09
C ARG A 93 9.82 -7.93 1.57
N LEU A 94 8.97 -7.03 2.06
CA LEU A 94 7.57 -6.97 1.65
C LEU A 94 7.44 -6.58 0.17
N GLN A 95 8.20 -5.58 -0.28
CA GLN A 95 8.22 -5.17 -1.68
C GLN A 95 8.65 -6.31 -2.61
N PHE A 96 9.74 -7.00 -2.27
CA PHE A 96 10.20 -8.15 -3.05
C PHE A 96 9.14 -9.26 -3.14
N LEU A 97 8.43 -9.51 -2.02
CA LEU A 97 7.36 -10.49 -1.97
C LEU A 97 6.16 -10.07 -2.84
N GLU A 98 5.79 -8.78 -2.83
CA GLU A 98 4.68 -8.25 -3.63
C GLU A 98 4.99 -8.36 -5.13
N ASP A 99 6.22 -8.06 -5.53
CA ASP A 99 6.66 -8.07 -6.92
C ASP A 99 6.72 -9.49 -7.53
N HIS A 100 7.11 -10.50 -6.74
CA HIS A 100 7.42 -11.85 -7.25
C HIS A 100 6.39 -12.93 -6.90
N TYR A 101 5.65 -12.77 -5.80
CA TYR A 101 4.77 -13.82 -5.25
C TYR A 101 3.32 -13.36 -5.08
N CYS A 102 2.87 -12.48 -5.97
CA CYS A 102 1.48 -12.02 -6.06
C CYS A 102 0.49 -13.20 -6.01
N GLY A 103 -0.44 -13.18 -5.04
CA GLY A 103 -1.45 -14.22 -4.84
C GLY A 103 -1.02 -15.42 -3.98
N TRP A 104 0.21 -15.46 -3.45
CA TRP A 104 0.70 -16.57 -2.65
C TRP A 104 0.43 -16.40 -1.15
N ASN A 105 0.39 -17.53 -0.45
CA ASN A 105 0.33 -17.59 1.01
C ASN A 105 1.74 -17.64 1.59
N ILE A 106 2.12 -16.60 2.32
CA ILE A 106 3.45 -16.43 2.91
C ILE A 106 3.39 -16.72 4.40
N TYR A 107 4.10 -17.76 4.83
CA TYR A 107 4.12 -18.24 6.19
C TYR A 107 5.29 -17.64 6.97
N LEU A 108 4.97 -17.06 8.14
CA LEU A 108 5.90 -16.40 9.03
C LEU A 108 5.93 -17.09 10.39
N ALA A 109 7.13 -17.27 10.94
CA ALA A 109 7.35 -17.99 12.19
C ALA A 109 7.11 -17.16 13.46
N HIS A 110 6.22 -16.17 13.41
CA HIS A 110 5.89 -15.40 14.61
C HIS A 110 5.12 -16.27 15.60
N HIS A 111 5.55 -16.16 16.85
CA HIS A 111 5.05 -16.95 17.97
C HIS A 111 4.33 -16.08 19.00
N LEU A 112 3.79 -16.71 20.05
CA LEU A 112 3.00 -16.04 21.07
C LEU A 112 3.74 -14.94 21.83
N ASP A 113 5.04 -15.10 22.05
CA ASP A 113 5.83 -14.11 22.76
C ASP A 113 6.01 -12.82 21.93
N ASP A 114 6.04 -12.92 20.59
CA ASP A 114 6.03 -11.74 19.69
C ASP A 114 4.72 -10.96 19.79
N VAL A 115 3.60 -11.67 19.99
CA VAL A 115 2.28 -11.06 20.19
C VAL A 115 2.29 -10.24 21.47
N LYS A 116 2.81 -10.79 22.56
CA LYS A 116 2.92 -10.09 23.85
C LYS A 116 3.82 -8.86 23.73
N GLU A 117 4.99 -9.01 23.12
CA GLU A 117 5.93 -7.91 22.90
C GLU A 117 5.29 -6.79 22.07
N SER A 118 4.65 -7.15 20.95
CA SER A 118 3.95 -6.22 20.07
C SER A 118 2.79 -5.53 20.78
N PHE A 119 2.05 -6.24 21.62
CA PHE A 119 0.94 -5.70 22.40
C PHE A 119 1.44 -4.60 23.35
N PHE A 120 2.44 -4.88 24.19
CA PHE A 120 2.93 -3.90 25.16
C PHE A 120 3.58 -2.69 24.49
N MET A 121 4.40 -2.90 23.46
CA MET A 121 4.98 -1.78 22.70
C MET A 121 3.90 -0.86 22.13
N ARG A 122 2.81 -1.43 21.60
CA ARG A 122 1.73 -0.65 21.00
C ARG A 122 0.80 -0.03 22.04
N ALA A 123 0.59 -0.69 23.17
CA ALA A 123 -0.12 -0.13 24.30
C ALA A 123 0.62 1.11 24.85
N MET A 124 1.94 1.04 24.99
CA MET A 124 2.78 2.18 25.41
C MET A 124 2.70 3.37 24.44
N ARG A 125 2.42 3.10 23.16
CA ARG A 125 2.24 4.12 22.11
C ARG A 125 0.79 4.61 21.94
N GLY A 126 -0.15 4.15 22.78
CA GLY A 126 -1.55 4.57 22.73
C GLY A 126 -2.33 4.00 21.54
N ALA A 127 -2.00 2.79 21.08
CA ALA A 127 -2.71 2.15 19.98
C ALA A 127 -4.18 1.82 20.32
N ASN A 128 -5.06 1.91 19.33
CA ASN A 128 -6.44 1.44 19.42
C ASN A 128 -6.53 -0.09 19.34
N SER A 129 -7.73 -0.69 19.50
CA SER A 129 -7.88 -2.17 19.49
C SER A 129 -7.31 -2.85 18.25
N SER A 130 -7.47 -2.26 17.06
CA SER A 130 -6.88 -2.76 15.81
C SER A 130 -5.35 -2.75 15.87
N GLY A 131 -4.78 -1.69 16.45
CA GLY A 131 -3.35 -1.58 16.69
C GLY A 131 -2.84 -2.53 17.76
N LEU A 132 -3.61 -2.82 18.82
CA LEU A 132 -3.23 -3.78 19.87
C LEU A 132 -3.20 -5.23 19.33
N CYS A 133 -4.09 -5.57 18.40
CA CYS A 133 -4.13 -6.87 17.69
C CYS A 133 -3.16 -6.96 16.50
N ALA A 134 -1.98 -6.35 16.62
CA ALA A 134 -1.07 -6.14 15.49
C ALA A 134 -0.60 -7.40 14.76
N LEU A 135 -0.44 -8.50 15.49
CA LEU A 135 -0.04 -9.80 14.94
C LEU A 135 -1.28 -10.69 14.85
N ARG A 136 -1.91 -10.69 13.67
CA ARG A 136 -3.01 -11.61 13.35
C ARG A 136 -2.49 -12.89 12.74
N ARG A 137 -3.29 -13.95 12.90
CA ARG A 137 -3.04 -15.25 12.27
C ARG A 137 -3.03 -15.14 10.76
N GLU A 138 -3.94 -14.37 10.18
CA GLU A 138 -3.98 -14.08 8.76
C GLU A 138 -4.04 -12.56 8.55
N ARG A 139 -3.26 -12.04 7.60
CA ARG A 139 -3.32 -10.65 7.18
C ARG A 139 -3.13 -10.56 5.68
N LYS A 140 -4.10 -9.99 4.98
CA LYS A 140 -3.98 -9.62 3.56
C LYS A 140 -3.18 -8.32 3.45
N LEU A 141 -2.22 -8.29 2.53
CA LEU A 141 -1.41 -7.12 2.19
C LEU A 141 -1.32 -7.04 0.67
N GLY A 142 -2.06 -6.12 0.06
CA GLY A 142 -2.19 -6.08 -1.39
C GLY A 142 -2.70 -7.41 -1.94
N THR A 143 -1.91 -8.04 -2.81
CA THR A 143 -2.20 -9.35 -3.41
C THR A 143 -1.64 -10.53 -2.59
N LEU A 144 -0.95 -10.27 -1.49
CA LEU A 144 -0.33 -11.29 -0.64
C LEU A 144 -1.19 -11.63 0.57
N THR A 145 -1.09 -12.89 1.03
CA THR A 145 -1.67 -13.31 2.30
C THR A 145 -0.56 -13.75 3.26
N LEU A 146 -0.35 -13.00 4.34
CA LEU A 146 0.61 -13.32 5.39
C LEU A 146 -0.06 -14.21 6.45
N ILE A 147 0.45 -15.42 6.65
CA ILE A 147 -0.08 -16.42 7.59
C ILE A 147 0.93 -16.67 8.71
N ARG A 148 0.46 -16.70 9.96
CA ARG A 148 1.25 -16.90 11.18
C ARG A 148 0.65 -18.05 12.01
N PRO A 149 0.99 -19.31 11.70
CA PRO A 149 0.36 -20.46 12.35
C PRO A 149 0.85 -20.66 13.79
N LEU A 150 2.00 -20.10 14.17
CA LEU A 150 2.64 -20.34 15.46
C LEU A 150 2.22 -19.39 16.59
N LEU A 151 1.26 -18.47 16.36
CA LEU A 151 0.90 -17.42 17.32
C LEU A 151 0.33 -17.93 18.66
N ASP A 152 -0.15 -19.17 18.71
CA ASP A 152 -0.70 -19.76 19.94
C ASP A 152 0.37 -20.48 20.78
N TYR A 153 1.60 -20.61 20.27
CA TYR A 153 2.68 -21.38 20.89
C TYR A 153 3.76 -20.47 21.44
N SER A 154 4.22 -20.76 22.66
CA SER A 154 5.35 -20.04 23.27
C SER A 154 6.68 -20.50 22.70
N ARG A 155 7.71 -19.65 22.85
CA ARG A 155 9.09 -19.98 22.50
C ARG A 155 9.58 -21.28 23.16
N GLU A 156 9.16 -21.53 24.40
CA GLU A 156 9.50 -22.76 25.13
C GLU A 156 8.86 -23.99 24.50
N GLN A 157 7.60 -23.91 24.10
CA GLN A 157 6.90 -25.00 23.43
C GLN A 157 7.54 -25.33 22.07
N LEU A 158 7.92 -24.31 21.30
CA LEU A 158 8.61 -24.49 20.01
C LEU A 158 9.98 -25.15 20.20
N ARG A 159 10.75 -24.73 21.21
CA ARG A 159 12.05 -25.35 21.53
C ARG A 159 11.91 -26.80 21.99
N SER A 160 10.91 -27.10 22.81
CA SER A 160 10.63 -28.49 23.22
C SER A 160 10.27 -29.35 22.01
N TYR A 161 9.44 -28.82 21.10
CA TYR A 161 9.09 -29.50 19.86
C TYR A 161 10.32 -29.81 18.99
N LEU A 162 11.24 -28.86 18.82
CA LEU A 162 12.47 -29.10 18.05
C LEU A 162 13.34 -30.20 18.69
N LYS A 163 13.48 -30.18 20.02
CA LYS A 163 14.24 -31.20 20.76
C LYS A 163 13.60 -32.59 20.65
N GLU A 164 12.28 -32.68 20.77
CA GLU A 164 11.54 -33.95 20.63
C GLU A 164 11.70 -34.56 19.23
N ASN A 165 11.87 -33.74 18.20
CA ASN A 165 12.08 -34.18 16.82
C ASN A 165 13.58 -34.26 16.42
N ASN A 166 14.50 -34.10 17.37
CA ASN A 166 15.95 -34.11 17.13
C ASN A 166 16.44 -33.12 16.05
N LEU A 167 15.77 -31.97 15.94
CA LEU A 167 16.12 -30.95 14.97
C LEU A 167 17.19 -30.03 15.54
N THR A 168 18.19 -29.70 14.73
CA THR A 168 19.18 -28.66 15.02
C THR A 168 18.69 -27.32 14.46
N TRP A 169 19.07 -26.23 15.12
CA TRP A 169 18.77 -24.87 14.67
C TRP A 169 19.94 -23.96 15.02
N ARG A 170 20.07 -22.83 14.32
CA ARG A 170 21.02 -21.78 14.73
C ARG A 170 20.35 -20.82 15.70
N GLU A 171 21.05 -20.45 16.76
CA GLU A 171 20.62 -19.37 17.63
C GLU A 171 21.22 -18.07 17.12
N ASP A 172 20.34 -17.16 16.68
CA ASP A 172 20.74 -15.87 16.18
C ASP A 172 21.38 -15.03 17.29
N SER A 173 22.65 -14.65 17.08
CA SER A 173 23.40 -13.74 17.94
C SER A 173 22.84 -12.30 17.87
N SER A 174 21.96 -11.99 16.91
CA SER A 174 21.28 -10.69 16.81
C SER A 174 20.29 -10.40 17.95
N ASN A 175 19.94 -11.40 18.77
CA ASN A 175 19.17 -11.15 19.99
C ASN A 175 19.93 -10.29 21.02
N GLN A 176 21.21 -10.00 20.80
CA GLN A 176 22.02 -9.10 21.61
C GLN A 176 22.19 -7.70 21.00
N ASP A 177 21.66 -7.42 19.80
CA ASP A 177 21.80 -6.09 19.22
C ASP A 177 20.94 -5.06 19.95
N ALA A 178 21.63 -4.01 20.37
CA ALA A 178 21.21 -3.01 21.33
C ALA A 178 20.17 -2.00 20.81
N ASP A 179 19.56 -2.22 19.65
CA ASP A 179 18.90 -1.15 18.89
C ASP A 179 17.37 -1.23 18.85
N TYR A 180 16.75 -1.52 20.00
CA TYR A 180 15.34 -1.20 20.26
C TYR A 180 15.13 -1.02 21.77
N CYS A 181 15.33 0.20 22.29
CA CYS A 181 15.06 0.50 23.71
C CYS A 181 13.70 -0.05 24.17
N ASP A 182 12.63 0.10 23.37
CA ASP A 182 11.30 -0.36 23.75
C ASP A 182 11.16 -1.90 23.70
N ARG A 183 11.61 -2.57 22.64
CA ARG A 183 11.44 -4.03 22.49
C ARG A 183 12.33 -4.79 23.47
N ASN A 184 13.58 -4.38 23.62
CA ASN A 184 14.50 -4.95 24.60
C ASN A 184 14.04 -4.68 26.03
N TYR A 185 13.51 -3.49 26.32
CA TYR A 185 12.87 -3.21 27.61
C TYR A 185 11.67 -4.12 27.86
N VAL A 186 10.75 -4.25 26.89
CA VAL A 186 9.60 -5.14 27.04
C VAL A 186 10.07 -6.58 27.29
N ARG A 187 11.01 -7.09 26.50
CA ARG A 187 11.49 -8.48 26.59
C ARG A 187 12.30 -8.78 27.86
N ASN A 188 13.24 -7.92 28.23
CA ASN A 188 14.21 -8.20 29.30
C ASN A 188 13.80 -7.63 30.65
N GLU A 189 13.06 -6.51 30.69
CA GLU A 189 12.67 -5.85 31.93
C GLU A 189 11.21 -6.09 32.31
N LEU A 190 10.28 -6.00 31.34
CA LEU A 190 8.85 -6.07 31.60
C LEU A 190 8.34 -7.52 31.64
N MET A 191 8.62 -8.30 30.59
CA MET A 191 8.11 -9.67 30.43
C MET A 191 8.45 -10.61 31.60
N PRO A 192 9.68 -10.59 32.17
CA PRO A 192 10.00 -11.45 33.32
C PRO A 192 9.16 -11.10 34.56
N LYS A 193 8.88 -9.81 34.78
CA LYS A 193 8.04 -9.32 35.89
C LYS A 193 6.56 -9.66 35.69
N LEU A 194 6.14 -9.89 34.45
CA LEU A 194 4.77 -10.23 34.05
C LEU A 194 4.51 -11.73 33.90
N SER A 195 5.41 -12.60 34.38
CA SER A 195 5.27 -14.06 34.33
C SER A 195 3.93 -14.59 34.87
N ARG A 196 3.30 -13.89 35.83
CA ARG A 196 1.99 -14.24 36.41
C ARG A 196 0.79 -14.01 35.46
N LEU A 197 0.94 -13.18 34.42
CA LEU A 197 -0.16 -12.87 33.48
C LEU A 197 -0.42 -14.00 32.46
N GLY A 198 0.48 -14.99 32.37
CA GLY A 198 0.55 -16.06 31.35
C GLY A 198 -0.74 -16.33 30.57
N LYS A 199 -1.67 -17.11 31.15
CA LYS A 199 -2.91 -17.54 30.47
C LYS A 199 -3.97 -16.43 30.38
N GLY A 200 -4.01 -15.51 31.35
CA GLY A 200 -4.98 -14.41 31.36
C GLY A 200 -4.76 -13.44 30.20
N LEU A 201 -3.51 -13.04 29.96
CA LEU A 201 -3.15 -12.16 28.85
C LEU A 201 -3.43 -12.81 27.50
N GLN A 202 -3.15 -14.10 27.33
CA GLN A 202 -3.48 -14.85 26.11
C GLN A 202 -4.98 -14.81 25.82
N HIS A 203 -5.81 -15.04 26.84
CA HIS A 203 -7.26 -15.01 26.69
C HIS A 203 -7.76 -13.61 26.33
N THR A 204 -7.25 -12.57 26.99
CA THR A 204 -7.56 -11.17 26.66
C THR A 204 -7.17 -10.84 25.22
N LEU A 205 -5.97 -11.22 24.77
CA LEU A 205 -5.52 -10.97 23.40
C LEU A 205 -6.42 -11.67 22.36
N LYS A 206 -6.86 -12.89 22.66
CA LYS A 206 -7.80 -13.63 21.81
C LYS A 206 -9.15 -12.91 21.72
N HIS A 207 -9.73 -12.49 22.84
CA HIS A 207 -11.00 -11.76 22.85
C HIS A 207 -10.92 -10.43 22.09
N ILE A 208 -9.86 -9.65 22.32
CA ILE A 208 -9.68 -8.38 21.58
C ILE A 208 -9.55 -8.64 20.07
N ALA A 209 -8.91 -9.75 19.68
CA ALA A 209 -8.81 -10.13 18.27
C ALA A 209 -10.19 -10.49 17.68
N GLU A 210 -10.99 -11.30 18.37
CA GLU A 210 -12.35 -11.66 17.95
C GLU A 210 -13.26 -10.42 17.84
N ASP A 211 -13.20 -9.52 18.82
CA ASP A 211 -13.91 -8.24 18.80
C ASP A 211 -13.48 -7.37 17.62
N ASP A 212 -12.17 -7.28 17.36
CA ASP A 212 -11.66 -6.48 16.27
C ASP A 212 -12.04 -7.06 14.89
N ASP A 213 -12.01 -8.38 14.73
CA ASP A 213 -12.43 -9.05 13.49
C ASP A 213 -13.90 -8.76 13.16
N TYR A 214 -14.77 -8.77 14.18
CA TYR A 214 -16.16 -8.34 14.01
C TYR A 214 -16.26 -6.85 13.64
N LEU A 215 -15.53 -5.97 14.34
CA LEU A 215 -15.54 -4.53 14.06
C LEU A 215 -15.00 -4.18 12.67
N GLN A 216 -14.05 -4.96 12.14
CA GLN A 216 -13.58 -4.81 10.76
C GLN A 216 -14.65 -5.21 9.76
N SER A 217 -15.24 -6.39 9.93
CA SER A 217 -16.32 -6.88 9.06
C SER A 217 -17.52 -5.92 9.05
N ALA A 218 -17.87 -5.36 10.21
CA ALA A 218 -18.91 -4.35 10.34
C ALA A 218 -18.54 -3.05 9.58
N ALA A 219 -17.30 -2.57 9.72
CA ALA A 219 -16.85 -1.37 9.01
C ALA A 219 -16.84 -1.53 7.48
N GLU A 220 -16.41 -2.68 6.97
CA GLU A 220 -16.46 -2.98 5.53
C GLU A 220 -17.89 -2.98 5.00
N LYS A 221 -18.82 -3.61 5.72
CA LYS A 221 -20.24 -3.66 5.36
C LYS A 221 -20.88 -2.26 5.32
N GLU A 222 -20.52 -1.38 6.25
CA GLU A 222 -20.96 0.01 6.21
C GLU A 222 -20.40 0.75 4.99
N LEU A 223 -19.11 0.53 4.67
CA LEU A 223 -18.46 1.17 3.53
C LEU A 223 -19.05 0.75 2.17
N MET A 224 -19.52 -0.50 2.03
CA MET A 224 -20.19 -0.98 0.81
C MET A 224 -21.45 -0.19 0.46
N GLN A 225 -22.07 0.49 1.42
CA GLN A 225 -23.26 1.33 1.19
C GLN A 225 -22.90 2.71 0.61
N GLY A 226 -21.60 3.00 0.44
CA GLY A 226 -21.07 4.26 -0.05
C GLY A 226 -20.62 5.20 1.09
N PHE A 227 -19.53 5.93 0.86
CA PHE A 227 -18.97 6.81 1.89
C PHE A 227 -19.58 8.22 1.84
N THR A 228 -20.53 8.48 2.73
CA THR A 228 -21.24 9.77 2.83
C THR A 228 -21.12 10.39 4.21
N SER A 229 -21.33 11.70 4.30
CA SER A 229 -21.39 12.46 5.55
C SER A 229 -22.49 11.94 6.47
N LYS A 230 -23.66 11.59 5.91
CA LYS A 230 -24.78 11.02 6.67
C LYS A 230 -24.42 9.65 7.25
N LEU A 231 -23.77 8.78 6.47
CA LEU A 231 -23.25 7.52 6.99
C LEU A 231 -22.25 7.83 8.11
N PHE A 232 -21.23 8.64 7.82
CA PHE A 232 -20.14 8.90 8.76
C PHE A 232 -20.60 9.51 10.09
N LEU A 233 -21.59 10.40 10.09
CA LEU A 233 -22.17 10.96 11.31
C LEU A 233 -22.87 9.90 12.15
N ASN A 234 -23.63 9.00 11.53
CA ASN A 234 -24.41 7.95 12.19
C ASN A 234 -23.59 6.72 12.60
N LEU A 235 -22.37 6.55 12.06
CA LEU A 235 -21.48 5.47 12.47
C LEU A 235 -21.20 5.50 13.97
N HIS A 236 -21.21 4.31 14.58
CA HIS A 236 -20.69 4.14 15.93
C HIS A 236 -19.23 4.61 16.03
N ALA A 237 -18.83 5.20 17.16
CA ALA A 237 -17.50 5.78 17.34
C ALA A 237 -16.37 4.76 17.04
N ALA A 238 -16.57 3.49 17.40
CA ALA A 238 -15.63 2.40 17.12
C ALA A 238 -15.44 2.12 15.62
N LEU A 239 -16.42 2.44 14.77
CA LEU A 239 -16.37 2.19 13.33
C LEU A 239 -15.80 3.37 12.54
N LYS A 240 -15.94 4.61 13.02
CA LYS A 240 -15.49 5.82 12.30
C LYS A 240 -14.04 5.74 11.83
N ALA A 241 -13.12 5.36 12.72
CA ALA A 241 -11.70 5.21 12.39
C ALA A 241 -11.46 4.11 11.33
N ARG A 242 -12.18 2.99 11.44
CA ARG A 242 -12.03 1.82 10.56
C ARG A 242 -12.57 2.08 9.17
N VAL A 243 -13.78 2.64 9.08
CA VAL A 243 -14.41 3.02 7.81
C VAL A 243 -13.57 4.06 7.07
N LEU A 244 -13.07 5.07 7.77
CA LEU A 244 -12.20 6.09 7.18
C LEU A 244 -10.88 5.48 6.67
N ARG A 245 -10.27 4.57 7.43
CA ARG A 245 -9.07 3.85 7.00
C ARG A 245 -9.33 3.04 5.73
N PHE A 246 -10.37 2.19 5.73
CA PHE A 246 -10.72 1.36 4.58
C PHE A 246 -11.09 2.19 3.35
N PHE A 247 -11.80 3.30 3.54
CA PHE A 247 -12.09 4.23 2.45
C PHE A 247 -10.81 4.76 1.81
N LEU A 248 -9.82 5.20 2.60
CA LEU A 248 -8.55 5.72 2.09
C LEU A 248 -7.69 4.62 1.45
N GLU A 249 -7.62 3.43 2.06
CA GLU A 249 -6.91 2.28 1.50
C GLU A 249 -7.49 1.87 0.14
N ASN A 250 -8.83 1.89 -0.02
CA ASN A 250 -9.50 1.64 -1.31
C ASN A 250 -9.18 2.70 -2.38
N GLN A 251 -8.73 3.89 -1.97
CA GLN A 251 -8.27 4.97 -2.86
C GLN A 251 -6.74 4.94 -3.06
N GLY A 252 -6.05 3.90 -2.57
CA GLY A 252 -4.60 3.76 -2.67
C GLY A 252 -3.80 4.65 -1.71
N LEU A 253 -4.45 5.23 -0.71
CA LEU A 253 -3.80 6.11 0.27
C LEU A 253 -3.52 5.36 1.57
N ALA A 254 -2.24 5.20 1.90
CA ALA A 254 -1.80 4.67 3.19
C ALA A 254 -1.93 5.77 4.26
N TYR A 255 -2.97 5.70 5.08
CA TYR A 255 -3.24 6.67 6.15
C TYR A 255 -3.78 5.99 7.41
N VAL A 256 -3.27 6.38 8.58
CA VAL A 256 -3.76 5.89 9.87
C VAL A 256 -4.61 6.97 10.53
N PRO A 257 -5.95 6.81 10.61
CA PRO A 257 -6.81 7.85 11.18
C PRO A 257 -6.52 8.11 12.66
N THR A 258 -6.18 9.36 12.98
CA THR A 258 -6.05 9.83 14.36
C THR A 258 -7.38 10.37 14.88
N GLN A 259 -7.49 10.56 16.21
CA GLN A 259 -8.67 11.20 16.78
C GLN A 259 -8.87 12.63 16.25
N ALA A 260 -7.78 13.36 15.97
CA ALA A 260 -7.86 14.70 15.38
C ALA A 260 -8.45 14.66 13.97
N SER A 261 -8.03 13.68 13.15
CA SER A 261 -8.53 13.44 11.80
C SER A 261 -10.03 13.13 11.80
N ILE A 262 -10.47 12.26 12.73
CA ILE A 262 -11.87 11.87 12.88
C ILE A 262 -12.71 13.08 13.30
N ASN A 263 -12.26 13.85 14.30
CA ASN A 263 -12.96 15.04 14.77
C ASN A 263 -13.06 16.10 13.67
N ARG A 264 -12.02 16.23 12.84
CA ARG A 264 -12.03 17.13 11.69
C ARG A 264 -13.08 16.71 10.66
N LEU A 265 -13.10 15.43 10.27
CA LEU A 265 -14.10 14.93 9.33
C LEU A 265 -15.52 15.08 9.88
N LEU A 266 -15.74 14.81 11.18
CA LEU A 266 -17.04 15.04 11.84
C LEU A 266 -17.49 16.50 11.74
N LYS A 267 -16.58 17.45 12.00
CA LYS A 267 -16.87 18.89 11.90
C LYS A 267 -17.26 19.31 10.48
N GLU A 268 -16.57 18.79 9.49
CA GLU A 268 -16.86 19.08 8.07
C GLU A 268 -18.19 18.46 7.65
N CYS A 269 -18.49 17.22 8.07
CA CYS A 269 -19.74 16.53 7.76
C CYS A 269 -20.99 17.22 8.33
N GLN A 270 -20.85 18.08 9.37
CA GLN A 270 -21.97 18.83 9.94
C GLN A 270 -22.44 19.98 9.05
N ASN A 271 -21.57 20.52 8.18
CA ASN A 271 -21.88 21.69 7.36
C ASN A 271 -21.59 21.38 5.89
N LEU A 272 -22.63 21.01 5.15
CA LEU A 272 -22.51 20.73 3.73
C LEU A 272 -22.16 22.02 2.95
N PRO A 273 -21.18 21.97 2.04
CA PRO A 273 -20.82 23.11 1.20
C PRO A 273 -21.86 23.35 0.09
N GLU A 274 -21.85 24.53 -0.52
CA GLU A 274 -22.74 24.85 -1.66
C GLU A 274 -22.46 23.98 -2.89
N ALA A 275 -21.19 23.65 -3.14
CA ALA A 275 -20.76 22.78 -4.25
C ALA A 275 -19.89 21.62 -3.73
N PHE A 276 -18.68 21.94 -3.28
CA PHE A 276 -17.78 21.01 -2.60
C PHE A 276 -16.81 21.78 -1.72
N LYS A 277 -16.14 21.08 -0.80
CA LYS A 277 -15.08 21.63 0.02
C LYS A 277 -13.95 20.62 0.16
N ASP A 278 -12.76 21.04 -0.23
CA ASP A 278 -11.52 20.31 0.05
C ASP A 278 -10.98 20.72 1.41
N PHE A 279 -10.53 19.75 2.19
CA PHE A 279 -9.92 19.99 3.48
C PHE A 279 -8.84 18.93 3.76
N PRO A 280 -7.71 19.34 4.37
CA PRO A 280 -6.70 18.39 4.75
C PRO A 280 -7.16 17.55 5.94
N LEU A 281 -6.95 16.25 5.89
CA LEU A 281 -7.22 15.33 6.99
C LEU A 281 -6.01 15.25 7.95
N GLY A 282 -4.79 15.34 7.39
CA GLY A 282 -3.51 15.28 8.08
C GLY A 282 -2.48 14.51 7.25
N GLU A 283 -1.17 14.66 7.55
CA GLU A 283 -0.08 13.92 6.88
C GLU A 283 -0.09 14.00 5.34
N GLY A 284 -0.52 15.14 4.77
CA GLY A 284 -0.60 15.33 3.32
C GLY A 284 -1.83 14.71 2.65
N VAL A 285 -2.71 14.05 3.40
CA VAL A 285 -3.99 13.51 2.88
C VAL A 285 -5.06 14.60 2.88
N GLU A 286 -5.76 14.75 1.77
CA GLU A 286 -6.91 15.64 1.61
C GLU A 286 -8.18 14.86 1.29
N LEU A 287 -9.32 15.37 1.76
CA LEU A 287 -10.64 14.86 1.45
C LEU A 287 -11.49 15.97 0.84
N ARG A 288 -12.42 15.58 -0.02
CA ARG A 288 -13.46 16.41 -0.61
C ARG A 288 -14.82 16.01 -0.06
N LEU A 289 -15.56 16.97 0.47
CA LEU A 289 -16.97 16.81 0.83
C LEU A 289 -17.83 17.50 -0.24
N TRP A 290 -18.77 16.75 -0.79
CA TRP A 290 -19.74 17.21 -1.79
C TRP A 290 -20.99 17.82 -1.15
N ASN A 291 -21.71 18.66 -1.89
CA ASN A 291 -22.99 19.23 -1.45
C ASN A 291 -24.10 18.18 -1.25
N ASN A 292 -24.03 17.04 -1.95
CA ASN A 292 -24.90 15.88 -1.76
C ASN A 292 -24.48 15.03 -0.53
N GLY A 293 -23.40 15.40 0.16
CA GLY A 293 -22.85 14.69 1.31
C GLY A 293 -21.90 13.54 0.96
N GLU A 294 -21.61 13.28 -0.31
CA GLU A 294 -20.61 12.31 -0.70
C GLU A 294 -19.21 12.75 -0.25
N ILE A 295 -18.34 11.80 0.10
CA ILE A 295 -16.95 12.06 0.46
C ILE A 295 -16.04 11.35 -0.54
N SER A 296 -15.14 12.10 -1.18
CA SER A 296 -14.16 11.58 -2.13
C SER A 296 -12.75 12.05 -1.78
N VAL A 297 -11.73 11.45 -2.37
CA VAL A 297 -10.38 12.04 -2.39
C VAL A 297 -10.34 13.05 -3.55
N PRO A 298 -9.78 14.26 -3.37
CA PRO A 298 -9.58 15.18 -4.48
C PRO A 298 -8.70 14.54 -5.55
N PRO A 299 -8.90 14.82 -6.85
CA PRO A 299 -7.97 14.38 -7.87
C PRO A 299 -6.55 14.87 -7.53
N ILE A 300 -5.60 13.95 -7.51
CA ILE A 300 -4.20 14.31 -7.40
C ILE A 300 -3.83 15.06 -8.68
N TYR A 301 -3.24 16.26 -8.54
CA TYR A 301 -2.66 16.95 -9.69
C TYR A 301 -1.55 16.07 -10.27
N GLN A 302 -1.72 15.65 -11.51
CA GLN A 302 -0.73 14.86 -12.23
C GLN A 302 -0.19 15.71 -13.37
N GLU A 303 1.13 15.65 -13.57
CA GLU A 303 1.82 16.33 -14.65
C GLU A 303 2.94 15.43 -15.18
N VAL A 304 2.97 15.23 -16.49
CA VAL A 304 3.99 14.43 -17.18
C VAL A 304 4.44 15.17 -18.44
N GLU A 305 5.75 15.19 -18.67
CA GLU A 305 6.33 15.71 -19.91
C GLU A 305 6.34 14.62 -20.99
N TRP A 306 5.78 14.92 -22.16
CA TRP A 306 5.78 14.06 -23.33
C TRP A 306 6.66 14.65 -24.44
N ASN A 307 7.77 13.97 -24.73
CA ASN A 307 8.59 14.26 -25.90
C ASN A 307 8.09 13.46 -27.11
N TRP A 308 7.14 14.02 -27.85
CA TRP A 308 6.45 13.33 -28.94
C TRP A 308 7.35 12.96 -30.13
N GLN A 309 8.50 13.60 -30.29
CA GLN A 309 9.49 13.24 -31.31
C GLN A 309 10.26 11.96 -30.96
N ARG A 310 10.44 11.67 -29.67
CA ARG A 310 11.14 10.48 -29.18
C ARG A 310 10.18 9.34 -28.85
N GLN A 311 8.99 9.68 -28.39
CA GLN A 311 7.98 8.75 -27.92
C GLN A 311 6.69 8.96 -28.72
N LYS A 312 6.37 8.00 -29.58
CA LYS A 312 5.19 8.10 -30.48
C LYS A 312 3.86 8.07 -29.73
N SER A 313 3.81 7.49 -28.52
CA SER A 313 2.60 7.39 -27.72
C SER A 313 2.86 7.50 -26.22
N ILE A 314 1.94 8.09 -25.47
CA ILE A 314 1.99 8.21 -24.01
C ILE A 314 0.62 7.92 -23.39
N GLU A 315 0.59 7.27 -22.24
CA GLU A 315 -0.62 7.04 -21.46
C GLU A 315 -0.71 8.04 -20.31
N PHE A 316 -1.87 8.66 -20.12
CA PHE A 316 -2.12 9.62 -19.07
C PHE A 316 -3.62 9.69 -18.73
N SER A 317 -3.95 9.54 -17.46
CA SER A 317 -5.33 9.67 -16.92
C SER A 317 -6.40 8.80 -17.62
N GLY A 318 -6.05 7.58 -18.04
CA GLY A 318 -6.97 6.68 -18.75
C GLY A 318 -7.11 6.96 -20.25
N TYR A 319 -6.18 7.73 -20.81
CA TYR A 319 -6.10 8.00 -22.25
C TYR A 319 -4.73 7.62 -22.77
N ARG A 320 -4.67 7.02 -23.96
CA ARG A 320 -3.43 6.88 -24.73
C ARG A 320 -3.42 7.91 -25.84
N PHE A 321 -2.44 8.82 -25.79
CA PHE A 321 -2.17 9.81 -26.82
C PHE A 321 -1.12 9.28 -27.77
N PHE A 322 -1.25 9.57 -29.06
CA PHE A 322 -0.26 9.16 -30.05
C PHE A 322 -0.20 10.11 -31.24
N ILE A 323 0.97 10.14 -31.87
CA ILE A 323 1.23 10.96 -33.05
C ILE A 323 0.69 10.25 -34.29
N SER A 324 -0.08 10.98 -35.10
CA SER A 324 -0.68 10.51 -36.34
C SER A 324 -0.34 11.45 -37.49
N SER A 325 -0.26 10.87 -38.70
CA SER A 325 -0.08 11.59 -39.96
C SER A 325 -1.42 11.87 -40.68
N SER A 326 -2.54 11.45 -40.07
CA SER A 326 -3.87 11.58 -40.66
C SER A 326 -4.37 13.02 -40.64
N GLN A 327 -5.08 13.43 -41.69
CA GLN A 327 -5.79 14.72 -41.72
C GLN A 327 -7.08 14.70 -40.89
N GLU A 328 -7.57 13.52 -40.49
CA GLU A 328 -8.82 13.35 -39.75
C GLU A 328 -8.68 13.57 -38.24
N VAL A 329 -7.48 13.87 -37.76
CA VAL A 329 -7.20 14.18 -36.35
C VAL A 329 -6.87 15.65 -36.16
N GLU A 330 -6.81 16.08 -34.91
CA GLU A 330 -6.45 17.46 -34.58
C GLU A 330 -4.98 17.73 -34.91
N ASN A 331 -4.75 18.55 -35.92
CA ASN A 331 -3.44 18.81 -36.52
C ASN A 331 -2.82 20.10 -35.98
N PHE A 332 -1.50 20.07 -35.77
CA PHE A 332 -0.71 21.20 -35.29
C PHE A 332 0.45 21.47 -36.26
N SER A 333 0.79 22.74 -36.45
CA SER A 333 1.93 23.18 -37.26
C SER A 333 3.22 22.57 -36.71
N LEU A 334 3.96 21.85 -37.56
CA LEU A 334 5.17 21.13 -37.16
C LEU A 334 6.28 22.08 -36.69
N SER A 335 6.34 23.29 -37.26
CA SER A 335 7.33 24.31 -36.89
C SER A 335 7.02 24.98 -35.56
N ASP A 336 5.74 25.09 -35.22
CA ASP A 336 5.28 25.91 -34.08
C ASP A 336 4.99 25.06 -32.83
N LEU A 337 4.82 23.74 -32.99
CA LEU A 337 4.60 22.83 -31.87
C LEU A 337 5.94 22.50 -31.16
N PRO A 338 6.09 22.79 -29.85
CA PRO A 338 7.31 22.45 -29.14
C PRO A 338 7.50 20.93 -29.05
N LYS A 339 8.77 20.49 -29.05
CA LYS A 339 9.14 19.06 -29.02
C LYS A 339 8.68 18.33 -27.76
N LYS A 340 8.48 19.09 -26.67
CA LYS A 340 8.04 18.62 -25.37
C LYS A 340 6.70 19.27 -25.07
N LEU A 341 5.71 18.44 -24.76
CA LEU A 341 4.37 18.84 -24.35
C LEU A 341 4.14 18.40 -22.91
N THR A 342 3.29 19.12 -22.19
CA THR A 342 2.93 18.74 -20.83
C THR A 342 1.53 18.17 -20.83
N LEU A 343 1.38 16.93 -20.37
CA LEU A 343 0.08 16.33 -20.07
C LEU A 343 -0.19 16.54 -18.59
N ARG A 344 -1.31 17.18 -18.26
CA ARG A 344 -1.69 17.41 -16.86
C ARG A 344 -3.17 17.33 -16.62
N THR A 345 -3.56 17.19 -15.35
CA THR A 345 -4.96 17.34 -14.94
C THR A 345 -5.35 18.82 -14.74
N PRO A 346 -6.66 19.14 -14.70
CA PRO A 346 -7.13 20.52 -14.66
C PRO A 346 -6.88 21.18 -13.31
N GLN A 347 -6.52 22.47 -13.36
CA GLN A 347 -6.33 23.32 -12.19
C GLN A 347 -7.43 24.39 -12.10
N LYS A 348 -7.69 24.86 -10.87
CA LYS A 348 -8.69 25.91 -10.64
C LYS A 348 -8.25 27.20 -11.34
N GLY A 349 -9.11 27.71 -12.22
CA GLY A 349 -8.87 28.95 -12.97
C GLY A 349 -8.28 28.75 -14.36
N ASP A 350 -8.05 27.50 -14.77
CA ASP A 350 -7.60 27.17 -16.12
C ASP A 350 -8.48 27.81 -17.21
N LYS A 351 -7.81 28.35 -18.22
CA LYS A 351 -8.43 28.99 -19.38
C LYS A 351 -7.74 28.53 -20.65
N MET A 352 -8.54 28.33 -21.69
CA MET A 352 -8.08 27.92 -23.01
C MET A 352 -8.52 28.93 -24.06
N GLN A 353 -7.61 29.24 -24.98
CA GLN A 353 -7.90 30.03 -26.17
C GLN A 353 -8.34 29.06 -27.28
N ILE A 354 -9.65 29.02 -27.59
CA ILE A 354 -10.22 28.05 -28.52
C ILE A 354 -9.98 28.50 -29.96
N LEU A 355 -9.64 27.56 -30.84
CA LEU A 355 -9.48 27.82 -32.26
C LEU A 355 -10.67 28.60 -32.85
N GLY A 356 -10.39 29.72 -33.51
CA GLY A 356 -11.40 30.57 -34.12
C GLY A 356 -12.12 31.56 -33.17
N GLN A 357 -11.85 31.51 -31.86
CA GLN A 357 -12.42 32.46 -30.90
C GLN A 357 -11.41 33.52 -30.46
N LYS A 358 -11.83 34.77 -30.25
CA LYS A 358 -10.95 35.88 -29.85
C LYS A 358 -10.67 35.98 -28.34
N LYS A 359 -11.39 35.23 -27.50
CA LYS A 359 -11.29 35.33 -26.04
C LYS A 359 -11.05 33.96 -25.42
N LYS A 360 -10.20 33.93 -24.38
CA LYS A 360 -9.98 32.73 -23.57
C LYS A 360 -11.26 32.36 -22.82
N THR A 361 -11.60 31.08 -22.86
CA THR A 361 -12.76 30.52 -22.16
C THR A 361 -12.31 29.74 -20.93
N LEU A 362 -13.02 29.91 -19.81
CA LEU A 362 -12.80 29.14 -18.59
C LEU A 362 -13.06 27.65 -18.86
N LEU A 363 -12.12 26.81 -18.42
CA LEU A 363 -12.21 25.37 -18.63
C LEU A 363 -13.44 24.76 -17.93
N SER A 364 -13.80 25.28 -16.75
CA SER A 364 -15.03 24.89 -16.03
C SER A 364 -16.31 25.13 -16.84
N LYS A 365 -16.34 26.17 -17.68
CA LYS A 365 -17.46 26.43 -18.59
C LYS A 365 -17.51 25.39 -19.70
N LEU A 366 -16.36 25.09 -20.32
CA LEU A 366 -16.27 24.08 -21.38
C LEU A 366 -16.71 22.70 -20.91
N PHE A 367 -16.29 22.30 -19.71
CA PHE A 367 -16.73 21.03 -19.11
C PHE A 367 -18.21 20.99 -18.77
N SER A 368 -18.79 22.13 -18.37
CA SER A 368 -20.22 22.23 -18.10
C SER A 368 -21.04 22.13 -19.38
N ASP A 369 -20.61 22.81 -20.44
CA ASP A 369 -21.25 22.75 -21.77
C ASP A 369 -21.20 21.32 -22.35
N ALA A 370 -20.09 20.62 -22.10
CA ALA A 370 -19.91 19.21 -22.48
C ALA A 370 -20.64 18.21 -21.57
N LYS A 371 -21.34 18.68 -20.53
CA LYS A 371 -22.05 17.85 -19.54
C LYS A 371 -21.17 16.78 -18.89
N LEU A 372 -19.87 17.04 -18.74
CA LEU A 372 -18.98 16.11 -18.07
C LEU A 372 -19.38 15.98 -16.61
N GLU A 373 -19.38 14.75 -16.10
CA GLU A 373 -19.55 14.49 -14.68
C GLU A 373 -18.36 15.01 -13.91
N HIS A 374 -18.58 15.38 -12.65
CA HIS A 374 -17.54 16.02 -11.87
C HIS A 374 -16.25 15.17 -11.77
N GLN A 375 -16.37 13.86 -11.58
CA GLN A 375 -15.22 12.95 -11.50
C GLN A 375 -14.39 12.99 -12.79
N GLN A 376 -15.06 13.02 -13.96
CA GLN A 376 -14.41 13.14 -15.26
C GLN A 376 -13.70 14.49 -15.43
N ARG A 377 -14.25 15.59 -14.89
CA ARG A 377 -13.62 16.93 -14.96
C ARG A 377 -12.30 16.99 -14.20
N CYS A 378 -12.18 16.20 -13.15
CA CYS A 378 -11.07 16.23 -12.22
C CYS A 378 -9.83 15.49 -12.73
N SER A 379 -10.05 14.40 -13.46
CA SER A 379 -9.00 13.62 -14.13
C SER A 379 -8.93 13.90 -15.63
N PHE A 380 -9.64 14.91 -16.14
CA PHE A 380 -9.67 15.16 -17.59
C PHE A 380 -8.27 15.49 -18.10
N PRO A 381 -7.71 14.74 -19.05
CA PRO A 381 -6.36 15.00 -19.52
C PRO A 381 -6.31 16.29 -20.35
N LEU A 382 -5.33 17.14 -20.08
CA LEU A 382 -5.04 18.35 -20.83
C LEU A 382 -3.70 18.22 -21.51
N ILE A 383 -3.58 18.60 -22.78
CA ILE A 383 -2.28 18.79 -23.43
C ILE A 383 -1.95 20.27 -23.45
N CYS A 384 -0.78 20.61 -22.93
CA CYS A 384 -0.29 21.97 -22.83
C CYS A 384 1.02 22.14 -23.60
N SER A 385 1.15 23.28 -24.25
CA SER A 385 2.44 23.90 -24.53
C SER A 385 2.91 24.59 -23.25
N SER A 386 4.20 24.91 -23.12
CA SER A 386 4.87 25.40 -21.90
C SER A 386 4.13 26.48 -21.09
N GLU A 387 3.21 27.23 -21.69
CA GLU A 387 2.43 28.28 -21.02
C GLU A 387 0.90 28.22 -21.24
N GLU A 388 0.39 27.30 -22.09
CA GLU A 388 -1.05 27.28 -22.40
C GLU A 388 -1.61 25.91 -22.79
N ILE A 389 -2.92 25.74 -22.54
CA ILE A 389 -3.67 24.54 -22.90
C ILE A 389 -3.94 24.57 -24.41
N ILE A 390 -3.41 23.59 -25.14
CA ILE A 390 -3.49 23.53 -26.61
C ILE A 390 -4.53 22.51 -27.09
N TYR A 391 -4.88 21.53 -26.26
CA TYR A 391 -5.84 20.50 -26.65
C TYR A 391 -6.58 19.89 -25.46
N LEU A 392 -7.90 19.78 -25.61
CA LEU A 392 -8.80 19.00 -24.78
C LEU A 392 -9.32 17.83 -25.64
N PRO A 393 -8.82 16.60 -25.44
CA PRO A 393 -9.16 15.47 -26.30
C PRO A 393 -10.66 15.26 -26.42
N GLY A 394 -11.17 15.24 -27.66
CA GLY A 394 -12.59 15.04 -27.94
C GLY A 394 -13.51 16.22 -27.62
N LEU A 395 -12.98 17.30 -27.04
CA LEU A 395 -13.76 18.47 -26.67
C LEU A 395 -13.44 19.65 -27.57
N ARG A 396 -12.21 20.19 -27.48
CA ARG A 396 -11.83 21.43 -28.16
C ARG A 396 -10.34 21.47 -28.46
N ARG A 397 -10.01 22.02 -29.62
CA ARG A 397 -8.65 22.38 -30.02
C ARG A 397 -8.37 23.87 -29.75
N GLY A 398 -7.14 24.16 -29.32
CA GLY A 398 -6.66 25.52 -29.09
C GLY A 398 -6.26 26.21 -30.40
N ASP A 399 -6.10 27.54 -30.38
CA ASP A 399 -5.61 28.26 -31.55
C ASP A 399 -4.08 28.17 -31.74
N PHE A 400 -3.36 27.70 -30.72
CA PHE A 400 -1.91 27.47 -30.78
C PHE A 400 -1.52 26.50 -31.90
N ALA A 401 -0.37 26.79 -32.55
CA ALA A 401 0.18 26.02 -33.66
C ALA A 401 -0.87 25.68 -34.74
N SER A 402 -1.66 26.67 -35.16
CA SER A 402 -2.63 26.53 -36.26
C SER A 402 -1.93 26.25 -37.60
N VAL A 403 -2.37 25.21 -38.31
CA VAL A 403 -1.82 24.83 -39.62
C VAL A 403 -2.30 25.80 -40.70
N LYS A 404 -1.38 26.44 -41.43
CA LYS A 404 -1.70 27.24 -42.63
C LYS A 404 -1.57 26.40 -43.90
N GLU A 405 -2.18 26.88 -44.97
CA GLU A 405 -2.10 26.22 -46.29
C GLU A 405 -0.64 26.06 -46.74
N GLY A 406 -0.24 24.82 -47.06
CA GLY A 406 1.12 24.47 -47.47
C GLY A 406 2.15 24.28 -46.34
N GLN A 407 1.76 24.32 -45.07
CA GLN A 407 2.66 24.01 -43.94
C GLN A 407 2.63 22.53 -43.55
N ASP A 408 3.80 22.01 -43.15
CA ASP A 408 3.91 20.69 -42.54
C ASP A 408 3.17 20.65 -41.20
N PHE A 409 2.53 19.51 -40.93
CA PHE A 409 1.72 19.32 -39.74
C PHE A 409 2.03 18.00 -39.02
N VAL A 410 1.63 17.93 -37.75
CA VAL A 410 1.62 16.73 -36.93
C VAL A 410 0.25 16.60 -36.25
N GLY A 411 -0.34 15.42 -36.36
CA GLY A 411 -1.62 15.11 -35.72
C GLY A 411 -1.43 14.52 -34.32
N ILE A 412 -2.23 14.96 -33.36
CA ILE A 412 -2.31 14.31 -32.04
C ILE A 412 -3.67 13.62 -31.94
N SER A 413 -3.64 12.29 -31.85
CA SER A 413 -4.82 11.46 -31.66
C SER A 413 -4.85 10.89 -30.24
N TYR A 414 -6.00 10.37 -29.83
CA TYR A 414 -6.19 9.76 -28.54
C TYR A 414 -7.15 8.56 -28.62
N GLU A 415 -6.98 7.60 -27.73
CA GLU A 415 -7.94 6.54 -27.42
C GLU A 415 -8.14 6.50 -25.90
N GLN A 416 -9.36 6.18 -25.47
CA GLN A 416 -9.70 5.99 -24.05
C GLN A 416 -9.49 4.51 -23.70
N ILE A 417 -8.74 4.24 -22.63
CA ILE A 417 -8.30 2.89 -22.21
C ILE A 417 -8.89 2.46 -20.87
#